data_AF-A0A426CJX8-F1
#
_entry.id   AF-A0A426CJX8-F1
#
_cell.length_a   1.000
_cell.length_b   1.000
_cell.length_c   1.000
_cell.angle_alpha   90.00
_cell.angle_beta   90.00
_cell.angle_gamma   90.00
#
_symmetry.space_group_name_H-M   'P 1'
#
loop_
_entity.id
_entity.type
_entity.pdbx_description
1 polymer ?
#
loop_
_entity_poly.entity_id
_entity_poly.type
_entity_poly.pdbx_seq_one_letter_code
_entity_poly.pdbx_strand_id
1 'polypeptide(L)'
;MKNNDDSFFEEPADPKQEARFLALEVISRLLIWMAEADSLEERGVRATVVLYCVRPDLIGDSTLEEIGHTAGRSKQAVHQLAESFRETTGYVL
;
A
#
# COMPACT_ATOMS: atom_id res chain seq x y z
N MET A 1 -16.75 2.56 -37.40
CA MET A 1 -17.03 3.26 -36.12
C MET A 1 -15.92 2.91 -35.15
N LYS A 2 -15.15 3.90 -34.69
CA LYS A 2 -14.25 3.74 -33.54
C LYS A 2 -15.03 4.23 -32.33
N ASN A 3 -15.43 3.31 -31.46
CA ASN A 3 -15.84 3.63 -30.10
C ASN A 3 -14.53 3.78 -29.32
N ASN A 4 -14.04 5.02 -29.19
CA ASN A 4 -12.98 5.30 -28.25
C ASN A 4 -13.66 5.77 -26.96
N ASP A 5 -13.45 5.01 -25.90
CA ASP A 5 -13.72 5.34 -24.51
C ASP A 5 -13.15 6.73 -24.16
N ASP A 6 -13.97 7.77 -24.31
CA ASP A 6 -13.70 9.09 -23.72
C ASP A 6 -14.13 9.14 -22.23
N SER A 7 -14.51 7.98 -21.67
CA SER A 7 -14.93 7.80 -20.27
C SER A 7 -13.89 8.26 -19.24
N PHE A 8 -12.62 8.37 -19.64
CA PHE A 8 -11.56 8.90 -18.79
C PHE A 8 -11.64 10.42 -18.53
N PHE A 9 -12.28 11.19 -19.42
CA PHE A 9 -12.40 12.65 -19.33
C PHE A 9 -13.78 13.13 -18.89
N GLU A 10 -14.70 12.21 -18.58
CA GLU A 10 -16.00 12.59 -18.04
C GLU A 10 -15.84 13.07 -16.59
N GLU A 11 -16.39 14.25 -16.29
CA GLU A 11 -16.45 14.71 -14.91
C GLU A 11 -17.29 13.73 -14.09
N PRO A 12 -16.79 13.29 -12.93
CA PRO A 12 -17.51 12.32 -12.12
C PRO A 12 -18.86 12.88 -11.67
N ALA A 13 -19.92 12.07 -11.80
CA ALA A 13 -21.28 12.49 -11.46
C ALA A 13 -21.42 12.89 -9.98
N ASP A 14 -20.61 12.28 -9.11
CA ASP A 14 -20.36 12.72 -7.74
C ASP A 14 -18.88 12.47 -7.37
N PRO A 15 -18.00 13.49 -7.50
CA PRO A 15 -16.57 13.35 -7.22
C PRO A 15 -16.27 12.89 -5.79
N LYS A 16 -17.14 13.22 -4.82
CA LYS A 16 -16.94 12.86 -3.42
C LYS A 16 -17.28 11.39 -3.18
N GLN A 17 -18.35 10.91 -3.81
CA GLN A 17 -18.73 9.50 -3.72
C GLN A 17 -17.68 8.61 -4.37
N GLU A 18 -17.20 8.98 -5.55
CA GLU A 18 -16.13 8.24 -6.23
C GLU A 18 -14.82 8.22 -5.43
N ALA A 19 -14.41 9.37 -4.88
CA ALA A 19 -13.23 9.43 -4.00
C ALA A 19 -13.38 8.53 -2.77
N ARG A 20 -14.58 8.41 -2.18
CA ARG A 20 -14.84 7.49 -1.06
C ARG A 20 -14.74 6.03 -1.48
N PHE A 21 -15.25 5.66 -2.66
CA PHE A 21 -15.12 4.29 -3.16
C PHE A 21 -13.67 3.92 -3.42
N LEU A 22 -12.89 4.80 -4.05
CA LEU A 22 -11.46 4.61 -4.26
C LEU A 22 -10.72 4.47 -2.92
N ALA A 23 -11.01 5.34 -1.95
CA ALA A 23 -10.41 5.23 -0.62
C ALA A 23 -10.77 3.92 0.08
N LEU A 24 -12.03 3.49 -0.01
CA LEU A 24 -12.48 2.22 0.57
C LEU A 24 -11.81 1.03 -0.11
N GLU A 25 -11.64 1.07 -1.43
CA GLU A 25 -10.96 0.04 -2.21
C GLU A 25 -9.49 -0.08 -1.78
N VAL A 26 -8.77 1.04 -1.69
CA VAL A 26 -7.37 1.06 -1.25
C VAL A 26 -7.24 0.55 0.19
N ILE A 27 -8.09 1.02 1.11
CA ILE A 27 -8.09 0.55 2.50
C ILE A 27 -8.40 -0.95 2.56
N SER A 28 -9.35 -1.44 1.76
CA SER A 28 -9.71 -2.86 1.74
C SER A 28 -8.54 -3.73 1.26
N ARG A 29 -7.89 -3.35 0.14
CA ARG A 29 -6.71 -4.06 -0.38
C ARG A 29 -5.56 -4.07 0.63
N LEU A 30 -5.31 -2.92 1.29
CA LEU A 30 -4.32 -2.81 2.35
C LEU A 30 -4.61 -3.73 3.54
N LEU A 31 -5.85 -3.73 4.06
CA LEU A 31 -6.24 -4.56 5.20
C LEU A 31 -6.16 -6.06 4.89
N ILE A 32 -6.58 -6.46 3.68
CA ILE A 32 -6.46 -7.85 3.20
C ILE A 32 -4.98 -8.25 3.11
N TRP A 33 -4.16 -7.44 2.45
CA TRP A 33 -2.72 -7.68 2.33
C TRP A 33 -2.05 -7.77 3.70
N MET A 34 -2.41 -6.95 4.68
CA MET A 34 -1.88 -7.12 6.04
C MET A 34 -2.33 -8.43 6.67
N ALA A 35 -3.59 -8.83 6.50
CA ALA A 35 -4.16 -10.03 7.11
C ALA A 35 -3.56 -11.35 6.61
N GLU A 36 -2.98 -11.38 5.40
CA GLU A 36 -2.29 -12.53 4.81
C GLU A 36 -1.02 -12.96 5.57
N ALA A 37 -0.50 -12.16 6.50
CA ALA A 37 0.60 -12.57 7.37
C ALA A 37 0.14 -13.58 8.45
N ASP A 38 0.94 -14.62 8.65
CA ASP A 38 0.65 -15.78 9.51
C ASP A 38 0.67 -15.48 11.02
N SER A 39 1.29 -14.38 11.43
CA SER A 39 1.43 -14.00 12.85
C SER A 39 1.19 -12.51 13.07
N LEU A 40 0.88 -12.15 14.32
CA LEU A 40 0.72 -10.75 14.70
C LEU A 40 2.01 -9.94 14.50
N GLU A 41 3.16 -10.56 14.75
CA GLU A 41 4.47 -9.95 14.52
C GLU A 41 4.71 -9.69 13.03
N GLU A 42 4.40 -10.66 12.17
CA GLU A 42 4.47 -10.52 10.72
C GLU A 42 3.56 -9.40 10.20
N ARG A 43 2.37 -9.26 10.78
CA ARG A 43 1.43 -8.16 10.48
C ARG A 43 1.98 -6.80 10.91
N GLY A 44 2.62 -6.72 12.08
CA GLY A 44 3.27 -5.50 12.56
C GLY A 44 4.36 -5.01 11.62
N VAL A 45 5.10 -5.94 11.01
CA VAL A 45 6.17 -5.61 10.07
C VAL A 45 5.60 -5.15 8.74
N ARG A 46 4.57 -5.83 8.23
CA ARG A 46 3.79 -5.35 7.07
C ARG A 46 3.25 -3.94 7.30
N ALA A 47 2.67 -3.66 8.46
CA ALA A 47 2.18 -2.32 8.81
C ALA A 47 3.30 -1.26 8.85
N THR A 48 4.47 -1.62 9.39
CA THR A 48 5.63 -0.71 9.43
C THR A 48 6.17 -0.42 8.02
N VAL A 49 6.23 -1.41 7.13
CA VAL A 49 6.60 -1.25 5.72
C VAL A 49 5.59 -0.37 4.97
N VAL A 50 4.30 -0.50 5.26
CA VAL A 50 3.27 0.39 4.71
C VAL A 50 3.54 1.83 5.15
N LEU A 51 3.77 2.07 6.44
CA LEU A 51 4.11 3.41 6.94
C LEU A 51 5.34 3.98 6.24
N TYR A 52 6.40 3.19 6.05
CA TYR A 52 7.57 3.60 5.26
C TYR A 52 7.20 4.07 3.85
N CYS A 53 6.26 3.38 3.19
CA CYS A 53 5.88 3.72 1.82
C CYS A 53 4.94 4.94 1.72
N VAL A 54 4.00 5.09 2.65
CA VAL A 54 2.89 6.07 2.52
C VAL A 54 3.04 7.30 3.43
N ARG A 55 3.69 7.15 4.58
CA ARG A 55 3.87 8.18 5.61
C ARG A 55 5.22 7.97 6.32
N PRO A 56 6.35 8.09 5.59
CA PRO A 56 7.68 7.90 6.17
C PRO A 56 7.94 8.84 7.33
N ASP A 57 7.30 10.01 7.36
CA ASP A 57 7.36 10.95 8.48
C ASP A 57 6.86 10.38 9.81
N LEU A 58 6.00 9.34 9.79
CA LEU A 58 5.49 8.69 11.01
C LEU A 58 6.44 7.64 11.60
N ILE A 59 7.49 7.24 10.86
CA ILE A 59 8.49 6.27 11.31
C ILE A 59 9.87 6.90 11.54
N GLY A 60 9.96 8.22 11.48
CA GLY A 60 11.21 8.97 11.58
C GLY A 60 12.17 8.70 10.41
N ASP A 61 13.48 8.74 10.68
CA ASP A 61 14.52 8.49 9.68
C ASP A 61 14.79 6.98 9.46
N SER A 62 13.88 6.11 9.92
CA SER A 62 14.05 4.65 9.84
C SER A 62 14.07 4.17 8.39
N THR A 63 15.16 3.51 8.01
CA THR A 63 15.32 2.88 6.71
C THR A 63 14.64 1.51 6.65
N LEU A 64 14.36 1.00 5.45
CA LEU A 64 13.90 -0.39 5.28
C LEU A 64 14.87 -1.40 5.89
N GLU A 65 16.18 -1.12 5.83
CA GLU A 65 17.20 -1.99 6.41
C GLU A 65 17.10 -2.09 7.94
N GLU A 66 16.89 -0.97 8.62
CA GLU A 66 16.69 -0.92 10.07
C GLU A 66 15.37 -1.58 10.50
N ILE A 67 14.30 -1.39 9.70
CA ILE A 67 13.02 -2.09 9.90
C ILE A 67 13.23 -3.60 9.80
N GLY A 68 13.94 -4.07 8.78
CA GLY A 68 14.27 -5.48 8.60
C GLY A 68 15.08 -6.02 9.76
N HIS A 69 16.16 -5.33 10.14
CA HIS A 69 17.02 -5.73 11.24
C HIS A 69 16.25 -5.86 12.57
N THR A 70 15.44 -4.86 12.92
CA THR A 70 14.61 -4.86 14.14
C THR A 70 13.63 -6.02 14.16
N ALA A 71 13.12 -6.41 12.98
CA ALA A 71 12.15 -7.47 12.82
C ALA A 71 12.76 -8.84 12.48
N GLY A 72 14.08 -9.03 12.67
CA GLY A 72 14.78 -10.29 12.41
C GLY A 72 14.76 -10.73 10.94
N ARG A 73 14.56 -9.81 9.99
CA ARG A 73 14.50 -10.07 8.55
C ARG A 73 15.71 -9.51 7.80
N SER A 74 16.01 -10.14 6.67
CA SER A 74 16.98 -9.61 5.73
C SER A 74 16.43 -8.35 5.06
N LYS A 75 17.35 -7.47 4.64
CA LYS A 75 17.04 -6.30 3.79
C LYS A 75 16.20 -6.71 2.57
N GLN A 76 16.58 -7.80 1.90
CA GLN A 76 15.86 -8.28 0.71
C GLN A 76 14.40 -8.63 1.02
N ALA A 77 14.12 -9.27 2.15
CA ALA A 77 12.77 -9.67 2.51
C ALA A 77 11.85 -8.46 2.75
N VAL A 78 12.34 -7.41 3.42
CA VAL A 78 11.54 -6.18 3.64
C VAL A 78 11.40 -5.33 2.38
N HIS A 79 12.38 -5.34 1.48
CA HIS A 79 12.23 -4.74 0.14
C HIS A 79 11.13 -5.44 -0.67
N GLN A 80 11.10 -6.78 -0.66
CA GLN A 80 10.05 -7.56 -1.32
C GLN A 80 8.66 -7.30 -0.71
N LEU A 81 8.56 -7.09 0.60
CA LEU A 81 7.31 -6.66 1.23
C LEU A 81 6.85 -5.30 0.72
N ALA A 82 7.78 -4.34 0.56
CA ALA A 82 7.45 -3.02 0.02
C ALA A 82 6.99 -3.09 -1.44
N GLU A 83 7.61 -3.93 -2.27
CA GLU A 83 7.18 -4.20 -3.65
C GLU A 83 5.81 -4.88 -3.69
N SER A 84 5.62 -5.94 -2.92
CA SER A 84 4.33 -6.66 -2.82
C SER A 84 3.18 -5.76 -2.37
N PHE A 85 3.44 -4.86 -1.41
CA PHE A 85 2.46 -3.85 -1.00
C PHE A 85 2.06 -2.95 -2.17
N ARG A 86 3.05 -2.43 -2.93
CA ARG A 86 2.80 -1.53 -4.08
C ARG A 86 2.00 -2.22 -5.17
N GLU A 87 2.37 -3.44 -5.52
CA GLU A 87 1.67 -4.24 -6.54
C GLU A 87 0.23 -4.54 -6.12
N THR A 88 0.02 -4.91 -4.85
CA THR A 88 -1.31 -5.27 -4.33
C THR A 88 -2.24 -4.07 -4.21
N THR A 89 -1.71 -2.92 -3.79
CA THR A 89 -2.52 -1.71 -3.55
C THR A 89 -2.58 -0.77 -4.74
N GLY A 90 -1.73 -0.96 -5.75
CA GLY A 90 -1.57 -0.02 -6.87
C GLY A 90 -0.83 1.26 -6.47
N TYR A 91 -0.09 1.26 -5.36
CA TYR A 91 0.63 2.42 -4.88
C TYR A 91 1.90 2.66 -5.73
N VAL A 92 1.89 3.72 -6.52
CA VAL A 92 3.04 4.20 -7.31
C VAL A 92 3.61 5.44 -6.60
N LEU A 93 4.91 5.42 -6.30
CA LEU A 93 5.65 6.56 -5.75
C LEU A 93 6.13 7.51 -6.86
#